data_AF-A0A531CPR7-F1
#
_entry.id   AF-A0A531CPR7-F1
#
_cell.length_a   1.000
_cell.length_b   1.000
_cell.length_c   1.000
_cell.angle_alpha   90.00
_cell.angle_beta   90.00
_cell.angle_gamma   90.00
#
_symmetry.space_group_name_H-M   'P 1'
#
loop_
_entity.id
_entity.type
_entity.pdbx_description
1 polymer ?
#
loop_
_entity_poly.entity_id
_entity_poly.type
_entity_poly.pdbx_seq_one_letter_code
_entity_poly.pdbx_strand_id
1 'polypeptide(L)' 'EDALMAAETGADAIVVSNHGGRQLDGAPSSISVLEEIADAVGDRIEVHMDGGIRSGQDVLKALCLGAK' A
#
# COMPACT_ATOMS: atom_id res chain seq x y z
N GLU A 1 6.67 -5.06 -8.36
CA GLU A 1 8.07 -4.77 -8.76
C GLU A 1 8.60 -3.54 -8.03
N ASP A 2 7.97 -2.38 -8.19
CA ASP A 2 8.39 -1.10 -7.56
C ASP A 2 8.61 -1.17 -6.04
N ALA A 3 7.75 -1.90 -5.32
CA ALA A 3 7.89 -2.08 -3.88
C ALA A 3 9.20 -2.80 -3.48
N LEU A 4 9.63 -3.79 -4.27
CA LEU A 4 10.89 -4.49 -4.05
C LEU A 4 12.09 -3.58 -4.32
N MET A 5 12.04 -2.82 -5.42
CA MET A 5 13.07 -1.84 -5.73
C MET A 5 13.16 -0.77 -4.64
N ALA A 6 12.03 -0.27 -4.15
CA ALA A 6 11.98 0.70 -3.05
C ALA A 6 12.63 0.14 -1.78
N ALA A 7 12.34 -1.12 -1.41
CA ALA A 7 12.98 -1.78 -0.28
C ALA A 7 14.51 -1.91 -0.42
N GLU A 8 15.03 -1.94 -1.65
CA GLU A 8 16.47 -2.02 -1.92
C GLU A 8 17.17 -0.66 -1.89
N THR A 9 16.42 0.44 -1.91
CA THR A 9 16.99 1.80 -1.87
C THR A 9 17.45 2.24 -0.47
N GLY A 10 17.08 1.50 0.58
CA GLY A 10 17.27 1.92 1.97
C GLY A 10 16.17 2.82 2.51
N ALA A 11 15.01 2.88 1.84
CA ALA A 11 13.81 3.52 2.37
C ALA A 11 13.31 2.79 3.64
N ASP A 12 12.81 3.54 4.61
CA ASP A 12 12.27 2.97 5.86
C ASP A 12 10.85 2.40 5.68
N ALA A 13 10.07 2.97 4.75
CA ALA A 13 8.68 2.60 4.50
C ALA A 13 8.25 2.91 3.05
N ILE A 14 7.17 2.25 2.61
CA ILE A 14 6.43 2.59 1.39
C ILE A 14 4.98 2.93 1.71
N VAL A 15 4.36 3.81 0.91
CA VAL A 15 2.93 4.12 0.98
C VAL A 15 2.26 3.68 -0.31
N VAL A 16 1.36 2.70 -0.23
CA VAL A 16 0.53 2.27 -1.36
C VAL A 16 -0.56 3.31 -1.59
N SER A 17 -0.47 4.05 -2.69
CA SER A 17 -1.36 5.17 -3.01
C SER A 17 -1.57 5.32 -4.51
N ASN A 18 -2.80 5.61 -4.92
CA ASN A 18 -3.12 6.12 -6.26
C ASN A 18 -3.43 7.63 -6.23
N HIS A 19 -2.96 8.31 -5.19
CA HIS A 19 -3.15 9.73 -4.94
C HIS A 19 -4.63 10.13 -4.85
N GLY A 20 -5.46 9.26 -4.27
CA GLY A 20 -6.90 9.43 -4.17
C GLY A 20 -7.62 9.45 -5.52
N GLY A 21 -7.08 8.75 -6.53
CA GLY A 21 -7.63 8.70 -7.88
C GLY A 21 -7.46 10.00 -8.67
N ARG A 22 -6.52 10.87 -8.28
CA ARG A 22 -6.36 12.22 -8.88
C ARG A 22 -5.24 12.33 -9.90
N GLN A 23 -4.47 11.26 -10.09
CA GLN A 23 -3.29 11.25 -10.97
C GLN A 23 -3.57 10.44 -12.23
N LEU A 24 -3.48 9.11 -12.14
CA LEU A 24 -3.75 8.22 -13.27
C LEU A 24 -5.15 7.62 -13.12
N ASP A 25 -6.09 8.11 -13.94
CA ASP A 25 -7.42 7.51 -14.01
C ASP A 25 -7.36 6.09 -14.60
N GLY A 26 -8.18 5.19 -14.06
CA GLY A 26 -8.15 3.76 -14.40
C GLY A 26 -7.05 2.94 -13.70
N ALA A 27 -6.17 3.56 -12.90
CA ALA A 27 -5.27 2.80 -12.03
C ALA A 27 -6.08 1.97 -11.00
N PRO A 28 -5.56 0.81 -10.55
CA PRO A 28 -6.21 0.03 -9.50
C PRO A 28 -6.48 0.86 -8.24
N SER A 29 -7.47 0.43 -7.46
CA SER A 29 -7.66 0.98 -6.12
C SER A 29 -6.48 0.62 -5.23
N SER A 30 -6.05 1.50 -4.34
CA SER A 30 -4.92 1.23 -3.45
C SER A 30 -5.12 -0.02 -2.59
N ILE A 31 -6.36 -0.29 -2.14
CA ILE A 31 -6.65 -1.46 -1.29
C ILE A 31 -6.52 -2.78 -2.06
N SER A 32 -6.86 -2.79 -3.35
CA SER A 32 -6.90 -4.03 -4.14
C SER A 32 -5.51 -4.57 -4.50
N VAL A 33 -4.47 -3.75 -4.37
CA VAL A 33 -3.07 -4.14 -4.63
C VAL A 33 -2.23 -4.22 -3.35
N LEU A 34 -2.80 -3.84 -2.19
CA LEU A 34 -2.08 -3.75 -0.93
C LEU A 34 -1.50 -5.11 -0.49
N GLU A 35 -2.32 -6.16 -0.52
CA GLU A 35 -1.92 -7.51 -0.08
C GLU A 35 -0.77 -8.06 -0.93
N GLU A 36 -0.87 -7.96 -2.27
CA GLU A 36 0.19 -8.37 -3.18
C GLU A 36 1.51 -7.64 -2.91
N ILE A 37 1.44 -6.34 -2.64
CA ILE A 37 2.62 -5.52 -2.33
C ILE A 37 3.22 -5.92 -0.98
N ALA A 38 2.38 -6.06 0.05
CA ALA A 38 2.80 -6.45 1.39
C ALA A 38 3.45 -7.84 1.40
N ASP A 39 2.85 -8.81 0.71
CA ASP A 39 3.39 -10.16 0.56
C ASP A 39 4.73 -10.15 -0.20
N ALA A 40 4.85 -9.35 -1.25
CA ALA A 40 6.08 -9.27 -2.04
C ALA A 40 7.26 -8.74 -1.21
N VAL A 41 7.05 -7.72 -0.37
CA VAL A 41 8.13 -7.14 0.44
C VAL A 41 8.35 -7.85 1.77
N GLY A 42 7.34 -8.56 2.29
CA GLY A 42 7.39 -9.24 3.58
C GLY A 42 7.81 -8.28 4.70
N ASP A 43 8.74 -8.71 5.55
CA ASP A 43 9.25 -7.92 6.67
C ASP A 43 10.44 -6.99 6.29
N ARG A 44 10.73 -6.82 4.98
CA ARG A 44 11.90 -6.03 4.54
C ARG A 44 11.71 -4.51 4.72
N ILE A 45 10.47 -4.02 4.68
CA ILE A 45 10.12 -2.60 4.75
C ILE A 45 8.69 -2.44 5.30
N GLU A 46 8.41 -1.35 6.02
CA GLU A 46 7.05 -1.06 6.46
C GLU A 46 6.16 -0.64 5.28
N VAL A 47 4.91 -1.11 5.28
CA VAL A 47 3.94 -0.82 4.22
C VAL A 47 2.77 -0.07 4.82
N HIS A 48 2.58 1.18 4.39
CA HIS A 48 1.45 2.01 4.75
C HIS A 48 0.51 2.10 3.53
N MET A 49 -0.70 2.63 3.73
CA MET A 49 -1.69 2.78 2.66
C MET A 49 -2.50 4.06 2.84
N ASP A 50 -2.84 4.72 1.73
CA ASP A 50 -3.91 5.72 1.69
C ASP A 50 -4.94 5.41 0.57
N GLY A 51 -5.95 6.27 0.46
CA GLY A 51 -6.97 6.16 -0.58
C GLY A 51 -8.24 5.45 -0.09
N GLY A 52 -9.34 6.20 -0.02
CA GLY A 52 -10.67 5.61 0.23
C GLY A 52 -10.99 5.18 1.67
N ILE A 53 -10.09 5.32 2.64
CA ILE A 53 -10.39 5.06 4.07
C ILE A 53 -11.42 6.07 4.59
N ARG A 54 -12.60 5.62 5.03
CA ARG A 54 -13.69 6.49 5.53
C ARG A 54 -14.29 6.03 6.86
N SER A 55 -13.96 4.83 7.31
CA SER A 55 -14.45 4.23 8.54
C SER A 55 -13.38 3.40 9.23
N GLY A 56 -13.60 3.08 10.52
CA GLY A 56 -12.72 2.17 11.24
C GLY A 56 -12.70 0.74 10.66
N GLN A 57 -13.76 0.32 9.96
CA GLN A 57 -13.76 -0.97 9.27
C GLN A 57 -12.82 -0.97 8.06
N ASP A 58 -12.66 0.16 7.38
CA ASP A 58 -11.70 0.28 6.28
C ASP A 58 -10.27 0.22 6.80
N VAL A 59 -10.00 0.88 7.94
CA VAL A 59 -8.71 0.77 8.65
C VAL A 59 -8.44 -0.69 9.01
N LEU A 60 -9.40 -1.38 9.61
CA LEU A 60 -9.25 -2.78 10.00
C LEU A 60 -8.91 -3.67 8.79
N LYS A 61 -9.59 -3.48 7.65
CA LYS A 61 -9.30 -4.23 6.42
C LYS A 61 -7.88 -3.96 5.91
N ALA A 62 -7.44 -2.71 5.88
CA ALA A 62 -6.09 -2.37 5.45
C ALA A 62 -5.02 -3.04 6.34
N LEU A 63 -5.21 -3.01 7.66
CA LEU A 63 -4.31 -3.70 8.60
C LEU A 63 -4.30 -5.22 8.37
N CYS A 64 -5.46 -5.84 8.14
CA CYS A 64 -5.55 -7.27 7.82
C CYS A 64 -4.87 -7.65 6.51
N LEU A 65 -4.73 -6.71 5.57
CA LEU A 65 -4.06 -6.90 4.28
C LEU A 65 -2.58 -6.47 4.31
N GLY A 66 -2.02 -6.19 5.49
CA GLY A 66 -0.59 -5.97 5.68
C GLY A 66 -0.13 -4.52 5.85
N ALA A 67 -1.05 -3.55 5.94
CA ALA A 67 -0.67 -2.19 6.32
C ALA A 67 -0.20 -2.12 7.78
N LYS A 68 0.81 -1.28 8.07
CA LYS A 68 1.35 -0.99 9.40
C LYS A 68 1.39 0.51 9.66
#